data_AF-A0A6B3C8S7-F1
#
_entry.id   AF-A0A6B3C8S7-F1
#
_cell.length_a   1.000
_cell.length_b   1.000
_cell.length_c   1.000
_cell.angle_alpha   90.00
_cell.angle_beta   90.00
_cell.angle_gamma   90.00
#
_symmetry.space_group_name_H-M   'P 1'
#
loop_
_entity.id
_entity.type
_entity.pdbx_description
1 polymer ?
#
loop_
_entity_poly.entity_id
_entity_poly.type
_entity_poly.pdbx_seq_one_letter_code
_entity_poly.pdbx_strand_id
1 'polypeptide(L)'
;TQALQQGKVETLNLVLKGDVSGAVEALEDALLKIDVGDEVDLRVIHRGVGAITQHDVNLATVDNAIIIGFNVKFAERVEELADREGDDVRFYSVIYQAIDDVEAALKGMLKPEYEEVQLGTAEVREVFRSSKFGNIAGSLVRSGEIRRNTKARVLR
;
A
#
# COMPACT_ATOMS: atom_id res chain seq x y z
N THR A 1 24.78 5.76 -8.55
CA THR A 1 24.14 6.63 -7.55
C THR A 1 23.17 5.79 -6.75
N GLN A 2 23.19 5.84 -5.42
CA GLN A 2 22.34 5.04 -4.52
C GLN A 2 20.82 5.28 -4.71
N ALA A 3 20.43 6.21 -5.59
CA ALA A 3 19.06 6.61 -5.87
C ALA A 3 18.24 5.67 -6.79
N LEU A 4 18.78 4.54 -7.25
CA LEU A 4 18.05 3.61 -8.14
C LEU A 4 17.70 2.25 -7.52
N GLN A 5 18.02 2.03 -6.23
CA GLN A 5 17.67 0.79 -5.51
C GLN A 5 16.57 0.97 -4.47
N GLN A 6 16.14 2.20 -4.18
CA GLN A 6 14.93 2.40 -3.41
C GLN A 6 13.75 2.03 -4.31
N GLY A 7 12.98 1.02 -3.91
CA GLY A 7 11.70 0.75 -4.53
C GLY A 7 10.92 2.06 -4.66
N LYS A 8 10.16 2.21 -5.75
CA LYS A 8 9.32 3.39 -5.95
C LYS A 8 8.41 3.53 -4.72
N VAL A 9 8.71 4.51 -3.86
CA VAL A 9 7.91 4.81 -2.67
C VAL A 9 6.53 5.20 -3.17
N GLU A 10 5.50 4.52 -2.69
CA GLU A 10 4.13 4.84 -3.04
C GLU A 10 3.60 5.88 -2.07
N THR A 11 3.17 7.04 -2.60
CA THR A 11 2.71 8.15 -1.78
C THR A 11 1.19 8.18 -1.76
N LEU A 12 0.60 8.19 -0.56
CA LEU A 12 -0.80 8.49 -0.35
C LEU A 12 -0.97 10.01 -0.18
N ASN A 13 -1.64 10.64 -1.14
CA ASN A 13 -1.94 12.06 -1.09
C ASN A 13 -3.25 12.31 -0.33
N LEU A 14 -3.28 13.34 0.52
CA LEU A 14 -4.46 13.75 1.29
C LEU A 14 -4.81 15.23 1.11
N VAL A 15 -6.11 15.51 1.03
CA VAL A 15 -6.67 16.85 1.23
C VAL A 15 -7.43 16.86 2.56
N LEU A 16 -7.07 17.76 3.47
CA LEU A 16 -7.66 17.85 4.80
C LEU A 16 -8.58 19.07 4.92
N LYS A 17 -9.84 18.87 5.32
CA LYS A 17 -10.80 19.94 5.58
C LYS A 17 -11.38 19.77 6.98
N GLY A 18 -11.41 20.84 7.76
CA GLY A 18 -11.98 20.79 9.11
C GLY A 18 -12.81 22.01 9.47
N ASP A 19 -13.58 21.92 10.54
CA ASP A 19 -14.43 23.01 11.03
C ASP A 19 -13.62 24.15 11.67
N VAL A 20 -12.52 23.82 12.33
CA VAL A 20 -11.59 24.77 12.96
C VAL A 20 -10.13 24.43 12.66
N SER A 21 -9.28 25.46 12.58
CA SER A 21 -7.85 25.29 12.23
C SER A 21 -7.10 24.34 13.18
N GLY A 22 -7.36 24.46 14.49
CA GLY A 22 -6.67 23.63 15.49
C GLY A 22 -6.99 22.14 15.38
N ALA A 23 -8.19 21.78 14.90
CA ALA A 23 -8.56 20.38 14.69
C ALA A 23 -7.86 19.82 13.44
N VAL A 24 -7.73 20.61 12.38
CA VAL A 24 -7.00 20.23 11.16
C VAL A 24 -5.52 20.03 11.46
N GLU A 25 -4.89 20.96 12.18
CA GLU A 25 -3.49 20.86 12.59
C GLU A 25 -3.26 19.63 13.49
N ALA A 26 -4.11 19.42 14.49
CA ALA A 26 -4.00 18.25 15.36
C ALA A 26 -4.17 16.92 14.61
N LEU A 27 -5.06 16.88 13.61
CA LEU A 27 -5.24 15.71 12.76
C LEU A 27 -4.01 15.48 11.88
N GLU A 28 -3.51 16.51 11.21
CA GLU A 28 -2.29 16.43 10.38
C GLU A 28 -1.08 15.95 11.18
N ASP A 29 -0.84 16.55 12.35
CA ASP A 29 0.26 16.16 13.25
C ASP A 29 0.14 14.71 13.74
N ALA A 30 -1.08 14.20 13.90
CA ALA A 30 -1.31 12.82 14.30
C ALA A 30 -1.10 11.86 13.13
N LEU A 31 -1.55 12.23 11.93
CA LEU A 31 -1.36 11.44 10.71
C LEU A 31 0.12 11.33 10.32
N LEU A 32 0.91 12.42 10.46
CA LEU A 32 2.35 12.42 10.18
C LEU A 32 3.18 11.56 11.15
N LYS A 33 2.60 11.13 12.28
CA LYS A 33 3.25 10.21 13.23
C LYS A 33 2.98 8.74 12.93
N ILE A 34 2.10 8.44 11.97
CA ILE A 34 1.86 7.07 11.54
C ILE A 34 3.14 6.55 10.89
N ASP A 35 3.70 5.50 11.47
CA ASP A 35 4.85 4.80 10.92
C ASP A 35 4.40 3.47 10.31
N VAL A 36 4.54 3.37 9.00
CA VAL A 36 4.13 2.24 8.16
C VAL A 36 5.30 1.66 7.36
N GLY A 37 6.54 2.12 7.65
CA GLY A 37 7.77 1.70 6.97
C GLY A 37 8.14 2.55 5.75
N ASP A 38 9.36 2.35 5.25
CA ASP A 38 9.99 3.19 4.21
C ASP A 38 9.42 3.00 2.78
N GLU A 39 8.49 2.06 2.58
CA GLU A 39 7.94 1.73 1.25
C GLU A 39 6.76 2.61 0.84
N VAL A 40 6.08 3.21 1.80
CA VAL A 40 4.92 4.08 1.59
C VAL A 40 5.12 5.41 2.31
N ASP A 41 4.62 6.47 1.71
CA ASP A 41 4.73 7.84 2.25
C ASP A 41 3.36 8.49 2.32
N LEU A 42 3.19 9.42 3.25
CA LEU A 42 1.95 10.16 3.45
C LEU A 42 2.20 11.64 3.18
N ARG A 43 1.43 12.23 2.26
CA ARG A 43 1.59 13.64 1.91
C ARG A 43 0.26 14.38 1.95
N VAL A 44 0.18 15.41 2.80
CA VAL A 44 -0.93 16.37 2.78
C VAL A 44 -0.65 17.41 1.69
N ILE A 45 -1.46 17.41 0.62
CA ILE A 45 -1.30 18.34 -0.51
C ILE A 45 -2.07 19.64 -0.32
N HIS A 46 -3.14 19.60 0.48
CA HIS A 46 -3.90 20.78 0.85
C HIS A 46 -4.55 20.61 2.22
N ARG A 47 -4.60 21.70 2.98
CA ARG A 47 -5.35 21.78 4.22
C ARG A 47 -6.15 23.08 4.27
N GLY A 48 -7.36 23.02 4.80
CA GLY A 48 -8.22 24.19 4.90
C GLY A 48 -9.34 24.05 5.91
N VAL A 49 -9.96 25.20 6.24
CA VAL A 49 -11.10 25.28 7.15
C VAL A 49 -12.38 25.48 6.35
N GLY A 50 -13.47 24.87 6.80
CA GLY A 50 -14.80 24.95 6.22
C GLY A 50 -15.15 23.76 5.34
N ALA A 51 -16.33 23.86 4.70
CA ALA A 51 -16.88 22.82 3.85
C ALA A 51 -15.94 22.43 2.69
N ILE A 52 -16.07 21.19 2.22
CA ILE A 52 -15.34 20.69 1.05
C ILE A 52 -15.89 21.40 -0.19
N THR A 53 -15.00 22.04 -0.94
CA THR A 53 -15.34 22.85 -2.12
C THR A 53 -15.00 22.12 -3.42
N GLN A 54 -15.51 22.62 -4.53
CA GLN A 54 -15.13 22.13 -5.87
C GLN A 54 -13.62 22.21 -6.12
N HIS A 55 -12.92 23.21 -5.57
CA HIS A 55 -11.47 23.30 -5.71
C HIS A 55 -10.76 22.14 -5.01
N ASP A 56 -11.24 21.74 -3.82
CA ASP A 56 -10.69 20.62 -3.06
C ASP A 56 -10.87 19.30 -3.82
N VAL A 57 -12.04 19.09 -4.43
CA VAL A 57 -12.35 17.93 -5.28
C VAL A 57 -11.44 17.90 -6.51
N ASN A 58 -11.38 18.99 -7.27
CA ASN A 58 -10.54 19.05 -8.47
C ASN A 58 -9.06 18.79 -8.16
N LEU A 59 -8.57 19.29 -7.03
CA LEU A 59 -7.19 19.03 -6.61
C LEU A 59 -6.97 17.55 -6.28
N ALA A 60 -7.94 16.93 -5.58
CA ALA A 60 -7.88 15.52 -5.25
C ALA A 60 -7.91 14.64 -6.50
N THR A 61 -8.73 14.96 -7.50
CA THR A 61 -8.78 14.23 -8.78
C THR A 61 -7.45 14.31 -9.52
N VAL A 62 -6.82 15.49 -9.57
CA VAL A 62 -5.56 15.72 -10.30
C VAL A 62 -4.39 14.99 -9.66
N ASP A 63 -4.30 15.01 -8.33
CA ASP A 63 -3.20 14.41 -7.57
C ASP A 63 -3.52 12.99 -7.05
N ASN A 64 -4.68 12.43 -7.42
CA ASN A 64 -5.19 11.15 -6.94
C ASN A 64 -5.13 11.05 -5.40
N ALA A 65 -5.74 12.04 -4.74
CA ALA A 65 -5.74 12.19 -3.28
C ALA A 65 -7.07 11.79 -2.65
N ILE A 66 -7.02 11.35 -1.39
CA ILE A 66 -8.22 11.13 -0.58
C ILE A 66 -8.57 12.43 0.15
N ILE A 67 -9.86 12.79 0.17
CA ILE A 67 -10.34 13.96 0.90
C ILE A 67 -10.85 13.51 2.28
N ILE A 68 -10.29 14.11 3.33
CA ILE A 68 -10.70 13.86 4.72
C ILE A 68 -11.39 15.11 5.26
N GLY A 69 -12.69 14.98 5.58
CA GLY A 69 -13.50 16.02 6.19
C GLY A 69 -13.70 15.77 7.70
N PHE A 70 -13.13 16.61 8.55
CA PHE A 70 -13.31 16.54 10.00
C PHE A 70 -14.37 17.55 10.50
N ASN A 71 -15.51 17.07 11.00
CA ASN A 71 -16.65 17.89 11.44
C ASN A 71 -17.17 18.87 10.36
N VAL A 72 -16.97 18.54 9.08
CA VAL A 72 -17.43 19.34 7.94
C VAL A 72 -18.34 18.52 7.04
N LYS A 73 -18.89 19.19 6.03
CA LYS A 73 -19.74 18.61 4.99
C LYS A 73 -19.33 19.15 3.63
N PHE A 74 -19.91 18.61 2.57
CA PHE A 74 -19.82 19.22 1.25
C PHE A 74 -20.43 20.61 1.19
N ALA A 75 -19.83 21.48 0.38
CA ALA A 75 -20.49 22.69 -0.09
C ALA A 75 -21.62 22.34 -1.09
N GLU A 76 -22.46 23.31 -1.41
CA GLU A 76 -23.61 23.10 -2.30
C GLU A 76 -23.18 22.52 -3.66
N ARG A 77 -23.81 21.41 -4.07
CA ARG A 77 -23.54 20.69 -5.35
C ARG A 77 -22.11 20.16 -5.53
N VAL A 78 -21.35 20.00 -4.45
CA VAL A 78 -19.99 19.40 -4.53
C VAL A 78 -20.02 17.88 -4.40
N GLU A 79 -20.99 17.31 -3.69
CA GLU A 79 -21.14 15.86 -3.54
C GLU A 79 -21.31 15.15 -4.89
N GLU A 80 -22.23 15.64 -5.73
CA GLU A 80 -22.45 15.11 -7.09
C GLU A 80 -21.20 15.21 -7.99
N LEU A 81 -20.32 16.18 -7.73
CA LEU A 81 -19.06 16.32 -8.43
C LEU A 81 -18.08 15.23 -7.98
N ALA A 82 -17.88 15.06 -6.68
CA ALA A 82 -16.99 14.04 -6.13
C ALA A 82 -17.42 12.63 -6.57
N ASP A 83 -18.71 12.33 -6.54
CA ASP A 83 -19.27 11.05 -6.99
C ASP A 83 -19.03 10.81 -8.49
N ARG A 84 -19.12 11.86 -9.31
CA ARG A 84 -18.93 11.77 -10.76
C ARG A 84 -17.46 11.54 -11.14
N GLU A 85 -16.55 12.22 -10.46
CA GLU A 85 -15.10 12.06 -10.68
C GLU A 85 -14.58 10.76 -10.03
N GLY A 86 -15.34 10.19 -9.09
CA GLY A 86 -14.99 8.96 -8.37
C GLY A 86 -13.97 9.19 -7.26
N ASP A 87 -13.93 10.41 -6.70
CA ASP A 87 -13.02 10.78 -5.63
C ASP A 87 -13.43 10.14 -4.29
N ASP A 88 -12.46 9.64 -3.53
CA ASP A 88 -12.69 9.08 -2.19
C ASP A 88 -12.77 10.22 -1.16
N VAL A 89 -13.99 10.48 -0.68
CA VAL A 89 -14.27 11.50 0.33
C VAL A 89 -14.80 10.85 1.60
N ARG A 90 -14.12 11.08 2.72
CA ARG A 90 -14.46 10.48 4.01
C ARG A 90 -14.68 11.53 5.07
N PHE A 91 -15.75 11.38 5.83
CA PHE A 91 -16.12 12.29 6.90
C PHE A 91 -15.93 11.66 8.26
N TYR A 92 -15.34 12.41 9.18
CA TYR A 92 -15.08 11.98 10.55
C TYR A 92 -15.48 13.06 11.54
N SER A 93 -15.90 12.61 12.72
CA SER A 93 -16.09 13.47 13.89
C SER A 93 -15.15 13.10 15.04
N VAL A 94 -14.38 12.01 14.89
CA VAL A 94 -13.44 11.48 15.89
C VAL A 94 -12.08 11.28 15.23
N ILE A 95 -11.04 11.91 15.78
CA ILE A 95 -9.69 11.93 15.17
C ILE A 95 -9.12 10.51 15.03
N TYR A 96 -9.30 9.65 16.03
CA TYR A 96 -8.79 8.28 16.00
C TYR A 96 -9.36 7.44 14.85
N GLN A 97 -10.62 7.66 14.47
CA GLN A 97 -11.20 6.95 13.32
C GLN A 97 -10.53 7.36 12.01
N ALA A 98 -10.22 8.64 11.84
CA ALA A 98 -9.50 9.12 10.66
C ALA A 98 -8.08 8.54 10.61
N ILE A 99 -7.40 8.46 11.75
CA ILE A 99 -6.06 7.87 11.87
C ILE A 99 -6.09 6.39 11.49
N ASP A 100 -6.99 5.62 12.09
CA ASP A 100 -7.09 4.18 11.86
C ASP A 100 -7.36 3.86 10.38
N ASP A 101 -8.26 4.61 9.74
CA ASP A 101 -8.59 4.42 8.33
C ASP A 101 -7.44 4.81 7.38
N VAL A 102 -6.68 5.88 7.70
CA VAL A 102 -5.50 6.27 6.92
C VAL A 102 -4.37 5.27 7.11
N GLU A 103 -4.14 4.78 8.33
CA GLU A 103 -3.16 3.74 8.61
C GLU A 103 -3.52 2.43 7.87
N ALA A 104 -4.80 2.07 7.84
CA ALA A 104 -5.29 0.91 7.08
C ALA A 104 -5.07 1.09 5.57
N ALA A 105 -5.31 2.29 5.02
CA ALA A 105 -5.05 2.59 3.62
C ALA A 105 -3.56 2.45 3.27
N LEU A 106 -2.67 3.02 4.11
CA LEU A 106 -1.22 2.90 3.95
C LEU A 106 -0.75 1.44 4.02
N LYS A 107 -1.26 0.66 4.98
CA LYS A 107 -0.96 -0.79 5.07
C LYS A 107 -1.46 -1.55 3.84
N GLY A 108 -2.61 -1.17 3.29
CA GLY A 108 -3.15 -1.77 2.06
C GLY A 108 -2.30 -1.49 0.81
N MET A 109 -1.48 -0.45 0.83
CA MET A 109 -0.54 -0.11 -0.25
C MET A 109 0.78 -0.87 -0.16
N LEU A 110 1.07 -1.51 0.97
CA LEU A 110 2.29 -2.31 1.13
C LEU A 110 2.27 -3.52 0.19
N LYS A 111 3.42 -3.78 -0.43
CA LYS A 111 3.57 -4.95 -1.29
C LYS A 111 3.55 -6.21 -0.44
N PRO A 112 2.88 -7.29 -0.88
CA PRO A 112 2.92 -8.55 -0.17
C PRO A 112 4.36 -9.09 -0.15
N GLU A 113 4.88 -9.34 1.05
CA GLU A 113 6.12 -10.09 1.22
C GLU A 113 5.88 -11.58 0.92
N TYR A 114 6.71 -12.15 0.04
CA TYR A 114 6.70 -13.58 -0.24
C TYR A 114 7.78 -14.26 0.58
N GLU A 115 7.40 -15.08 1.56
CA GLU A 115 8.33 -15.92 2.28
C GLU A 115 8.63 -17.20 1.48
N GLU A 116 9.91 -17.45 1.16
CA GLU A 116 10.31 -18.74 0.59
C GLU A 116 10.30 -19.83 1.67
N VAL A 117 9.23 -20.62 1.73
CA VAL A 117 9.18 -21.79 2.62
C VAL A 117 9.87 -22.98 1.95
N GLN A 118 10.92 -23.50 2.58
CA GLN A 118 11.60 -24.71 2.11
C GLN A 118 10.71 -25.95 2.30
N LEU A 119 10.26 -26.56 1.19
CA LEU A 119 9.41 -27.75 1.21
C LEU A 119 10.17 -29.04 1.57
N GLY A 120 11.44 -29.13 1.18
CA GLY A 120 12.25 -30.32 1.38
C GLY A 120 13.62 -30.23 0.72
N THR A 121 14.44 -31.23 0.97
CA THR A 121 15.77 -31.37 0.36
C THR A 121 15.91 -32.75 -0.27
N ALA A 122 16.62 -32.81 -1.39
CA ALA A 122 16.96 -34.06 -2.04
C ALA A 122 18.43 -34.03 -2.47
N GLU A 123 19.11 -35.16 -2.29
CA GLU A 123 20.51 -35.32 -2.67
C GLU A 123 20.59 -36.15 -3.95
N VAL A 124 21.29 -35.62 -4.96
CA VAL A 124 21.54 -36.34 -6.21
C VAL A 124 22.55 -37.45 -5.94
N ARG A 125 22.16 -38.70 -6.20
CA ARG A 125 23.03 -39.88 -6.03
C ARG A 125 23.62 -40.35 -7.35
N GLU A 126 22.84 -40.25 -8.42
CA GLU A 126 23.23 -40.70 -9.75
C GLU A 126 22.59 -39.83 -10.82
N VAL A 127 23.23 -39.72 -11.99
CA VAL A 127 22.70 -38.95 -13.13
C VAL A 127 22.62 -39.85 -14.35
N PHE A 128 21.42 -39.97 -14.91
CA PHE A 128 21.13 -40.71 -16.13
C PHE A 128 20.97 -39.76 -17.32
N ARG A 129 21.22 -40.24 -18.54
CA ARG A 129 20.97 -39.48 -19.77
C ARG A 129 19.75 -40.00 -20.51
N SER A 130 18.86 -39.09 -20.89
CA SER A 130 17.73 -39.34 -21.78
C SER A 130 17.84 -38.44 -23.01
N SER A 131 17.59 -39.02 -24.19
CA SER A 131 17.54 -38.27 -25.46
C SER A 131 16.38 -37.26 -25.51
N LYS A 132 15.32 -37.45 -24.70
CA LYS A 132 14.12 -36.58 -24.68
C LYS A 132 14.19 -35.48 -23.63
N PHE A 133 14.75 -35.77 -22.46
CA PHE A 133 14.69 -34.88 -21.29
C PHE A 133 16.07 -34.39 -20.81
N GLY A 134 17.16 -34.80 -21.46
CA GLY A 134 18.51 -34.45 -21.06
C GLY A 134 19.00 -35.24 -19.85
N ASN A 135 19.62 -34.56 -18.89
CA ASN A 135 20.11 -35.19 -17.67
C ASN A 135 18.95 -35.43 -16.68
N ILE A 136 18.83 -36.65 -16.20
CA ILE A 136 17.85 -37.06 -15.19
C ILE A 136 18.62 -37.37 -13.90
N ALA A 137 18.34 -36.62 -12.84
CA ALA A 137 18.93 -36.86 -11.52
C ALA A 137 18.15 -37.93 -10.76
N GLY A 138 18.80 -39.06 -10.47
CA GLY A 138 18.35 -40.01 -9.46
C GLY A 138 18.65 -39.44 -8.07
N SER A 139 17.62 -38.90 -7.42
CA SER A 139 17.76 -38.19 -6.14
C SER A 139 17.08 -38.93 -5.00
N LEU A 140 17.69 -38.87 -3.82
CA LEU A 140 17.12 -39.36 -2.57
C LEU A 140 16.59 -38.17 -1.76
N VAL A 141 15.31 -38.18 -1.39
CA VAL A 141 14.72 -37.17 -0.51
C VAL A 141 15.34 -37.32 0.89
N ARG A 142 15.92 -36.23 1.40
CA ARG A 142 16.59 -36.17 2.71
C ARG A 142 15.67 -35.61 3.80
N SER A 143 14.83 -34.64 3.43
CA SER A 143 13.85 -34.05 4.34
C SER A 143 12.65 -33.51 3.56
N GLY A 144 11.51 -33.43 4.23
CA GLY A 144 10.30 -32.83 3.68
C GLY A 144 9.72 -33.61 2.50
N GLU A 145 9.11 -32.88 1.58
CA GLU A 145 8.46 -33.45 0.39
C GLU A 145 8.88 -32.70 -0.88
N ILE A 146 8.87 -33.42 -2.01
CA ILE A 146 9.14 -32.85 -3.32
C ILE A 146 7.86 -32.85 -4.13
N ARG A 147 7.29 -31.67 -4.37
CA ARG A 147 6.07 -31.50 -5.17
C ARG A 147 6.41 -31.04 -6.59
N ARG A 148 5.62 -31.51 -7.56
CA ARG A 148 5.72 -31.08 -8.95
C ARG A 148 5.32 -29.60 -9.06
N ASN A 149 5.94 -28.86 -10.00
CA ASN A 149 5.72 -27.43 -10.27
C ASN A 149 6.18 -26.45 -9.16
N THR A 150 7.04 -26.88 -8.23
CA THR A 150 7.68 -25.99 -7.27
C THR A 150 9.04 -25.50 -7.78
N LYS A 151 9.54 -24.39 -7.23
CA LYS A 151 10.91 -23.93 -7.51
C LYS A 151 11.92 -24.87 -6.85
N ALA A 152 13.08 -25.06 -7.48
CA ALA A 152 14.19 -25.83 -6.94
C ALA A 152 15.48 -25.02 -7.03
N ARG A 153 16.34 -25.15 -6.02
CA ARG A 153 17.68 -24.54 -5.97
C ARG A 153 18.71 -25.66 -5.84
N VAL A 154 19.63 -25.75 -6.80
CA VAL A 154 20.71 -26.74 -6.77
C VAL A 154 21.93 -26.09 -6.12
N LEU A 155 22.37 -26.67 -5.01
CA LEU A 155 23.58 -26.28 -4.31
C LEU A 155 24.68 -27.31 -4.60
N ARG A 156 25.95 -26.91 -4.55
CA ARG A 156 27.11 -27.74 -4.84
C ARG A 156 28.02 -27.83 -3.63
#